data_AF-A0A840RGZ7-F1
#
_entry.id   AF-A0A840RGZ7-F1
#
_cell.length_a   1.000
_cell.length_b   1.000
_cell.length_c   1.000
_cell.angle_alpha   90.00
_cell.angle_beta   90.00
_cell.angle_gamma   90.00
#
_symmetry.space_group_name_H-M   'P 1'
#
loop_
_entity.id
_entity.type
_entity.pdbx_description
1 polymer ?
#
loop_
_entity_poly.entity_id
_entity_poly.type
_entity_poly.pdbx_seq_one_letter_code
_entity_poly.pdbx_strand_id
1 'polypeptide(L)'
;MSEEHESASPPHHGLAQRLASNLVGLAHNHLSLLGLELEEERERLLAVVILALVGAGVLWLGLGVLSVAVVWWVSEPYRWIALLIVALIYLLGGALCLWGAWRTILRAPQPFAATLEQLRKDREQLLP
;
A
#
# COMPACT_ATOMS: atom_id res chain seq x y z
N MET A 1 -30.89 28.62 63.73
CA MET A 1 -31.23 27.20 63.85
C MET A 1 -32.22 26.94 62.71
N SER A 2 -31.85 26.43 61.55
CA SER A 2 -30.68 25.64 61.20
C SER A 2 -30.36 25.85 59.71
N GLU A 3 -29.09 25.70 59.38
CA GLU A 3 -28.52 25.68 58.04
C GLU A 3 -29.16 24.57 57.19
N GLU A 4 -29.58 24.89 55.96
CA GLU A 4 -29.67 23.87 54.90
C GLU A 4 -28.62 24.20 53.85
N HIS A 5 -27.66 23.28 53.74
CA HIS A 5 -26.55 23.29 52.80
C HIS A 5 -27.04 23.35 51.36
N GLU A 6 -26.66 24.42 50.67
CA GLU A 6 -26.54 24.47 49.22
C GLU A 6 -25.39 23.54 48.78
N SER A 7 -25.70 22.26 48.59
CA SER A 7 -24.77 21.30 48.00
C SER A 7 -24.74 21.44 46.47
N ALA A 8 -24.08 22.49 45.99
CA ALA A 8 -23.71 22.64 44.59
C ALA A 8 -22.60 21.63 44.22
N SER A 9 -22.98 20.54 43.57
CA SER A 9 -22.03 19.59 43.00
C SER A 9 -21.32 20.23 41.79
N PRO A 10 -19.97 20.22 41.72
CA PRO A 10 -19.26 20.86 40.62
C PRO A 10 -19.34 20.00 39.34
N PRO A 11 -19.29 20.62 38.15
CA PRO A 11 -19.63 19.99 36.89
C PRO A 11 -18.51 19.04 36.42
N HIS A 12 -18.81 17.73 36.41
CA HIS A 12 -17.92 16.68 35.91
C HIS A 12 -17.63 16.77 34.40
N HIS A 13 -18.40 17.57 33.66
CA HIS A 13 -18.25 17.79 32.21
C HIS A 13 -16.90 18.41 31.83
N GLY A 14 -16.33 19.28 32.66
CA GLY A 14 -15.06 19.95 32.34
C GLY A 14 -13.85 18.99 32.32
N LEU A 15 -13.90 17.92 33.12
CA LEU A 15 -12.84 16.92 33.19
C LEU A 15 -12.86 15.99 31.97
N ALA A 16 -14.05 15.52 31.58
CA ALA A 16 -14.24 14.72 30.37
C ALA A 16 -13.81 15.50 29.11
N GLN A 17 -14.15 16.79 29.04
CA GLN A 17 -13.80 17.63 27.89
C GLN A 17 -12.30 17.91 27.80
N ARG A 18 -11.61 18.06 28.94
CA ARG A 18 -10.14 18.22 29.00
C ARG A 18 -9.38 16.93 28.67
N LEU A 19 -9.90 15.78 29.11
CA LEU A 19 -9.33 14.47 28.76
C LEU A 19 -9.50 14.19 27.27
N ALA A 20 -10.68 14.50 26.72
CA ALA A 20 -10.94 14.40 25.28
C ALA A 20 -10.01 15.33 24.47
N SER A 21 -9.81 16.58 24.89
CA SER A 21 -8.90 17.49 24.17
C SER A 21 -7.45 17.04 24.20
N ASN A 22 -6.99 16.47 25.32
CA ASN A 22 -5.63 15.93 25.43
C ASN A 22 -5.45 14.66 24.60
N LEU A 23 -6.44 13.75 24.59
CA LEU A 23 -6.41 12.55 23.74
C LEU A 23 -6.42 12.92 22.26
N VAL A 24 -7.22 13.91 21.85
CA VAL A 24 -7.25 14.42 20.47
C VAL A 24 -5.92 15.08 20.11
N GLY A 25 -5.34 15.90 20.99
CA GLY A 25 -4.03 16.51 20.76
C GLY A 25 -2.88 15.50 20.68
N LEU A 26 -2.93 14.46 21.50
CA LEU A 26 -1.97 13.35 21.48
C LEU A 26 -2.11 12.53 20.19
N ALA A 27 -3.34 12.13 19.84
CA ALA A 27 -3.63 11.43 18.61
C ALA A 27 -3.19 12.24 17.38
N HIS A 28 -3.43 13.56 17.35
CA HIS A 28 -3.03 14.42 16.25
C HIS A 28 -1.51 14.46 16.04
N ASN A 29 -0.73 14.58 17.12
CA ASN A 29 0.74 14.59 17.02
C ASN A 29 1.31 13.23 16.61
N HIS A 30 0.75 12.13 17.12
CA HIS A 30 1.22 10.80 16.74
C HIS A 30 0.77 10.41 15.33
N LEU A 31 -0.44 10.80 14.90
CA LEU A 31 -0.91 10.58 13.52
C LEU A 31 -0.13 11.42 12.51
N SER A 32 0.31 12.64 12.87
CA SER A 32 1.16 13.43 11.99
C SER A 32 2.55 12.82 11.86
N LEU A 33 3.13 12.30 12.95
CA LEU A 33 4.39 11.56 12.94
C LEU A 33 4.30 10.21 12.21
N LEU A 34 3.27 9.41 12.49
CA LEU A 34 3.02 8.14 11.80
C LEU A 34 2.74 8.34 10.32
N GLY A 35 1.98 9.39 9.96
CA GLY A 35 1.73 9.77 8.59
C GLY A 35 3.00 10.20 7.86
N LEU A 36 3.94 10.86 8.56
CA LEU A 36 5.22 11.27 8.01
C LEU A 36 6.16 10.07 7.80
N GLU A 37 6.29 9.17 8.78
CA GLU A 37 7.08 7.94 8.66
C GLU A 37 6.54 7.01 7.57
N LEU A 38 5.21 6.91 7.43
CA LEU A 38 4.55 6.15 6.36
C LEU A 38 4.84 6.73 4.97
N GLU A 39 4.92 8.04 4.82
CA GLU A 39 5.27 8.69 3.55
C GLU A 39 6.73 8.40 3.16
N GLU A 40 7.63 8.46 4.15
CA GLU A 40 9.06 8.19 3.94
C GLU A 40 9.34 6.72 3.58
N GLU A 41 8.67 5.78 4.26
CA GLU A 41 8.78 4.36 3.89
C GLU A 41 8.06 4.02 2.58
N ARG A 42 6.97 4.72 2.25
CA ARG A 42 6.27 4.57 0.96
C ARG A 42 7.19 4.91 -0.21
N GLU A 43 7.89 6.03 -0.14
CA GLU A 43 8.78 6.46 -1.22
C GLU A 43 9.92 5.45 -1.42
N ARG A 44 10.46 4.93 -0.32
CA ARG A 44 11.46 3.86 -0.35
C ARG A 44 10.91 2.56 -0.95
N LEU A 45 9.71 2.13 -0.56
CA LEU A 45 9.08 0.92 -1.09
C LEU A 45 8.77 1.05 -2.58
N LEU A 46 8.26 2.20 -3.02
CA LEU A 46 8.01 2.48 -4.44
C LEU A 46 9.31 2.45 -5.24
N ALA A 47 10.38 3.08 -4.74
CA ALA A 47 11.69 3.05 -5.38
C ALA A 47 12.23 1.61 -5.52
N VAL A 48 12.12 0.79 -4.46
CA VAL A 48 12.53 -0.63 -4.50
C VAL A 48 11.69 -1.44 -5.48
N VAL A 49 10.36 -1.24 -5.52
CA VAL A 49 9.47 -1.94 -6.46
C VAL A 49 9.79 -1.56 -7.90
N ILE A 50 10.01 -0.27 -8.19
CA ILE A 50 10.41 0.19 -9.54
C ILE A 50 11.74 -0.46 -9.92
N LEU A 51 12.74 -0.42 -9.04
CA LEU A 51 14.04 -1.01 -9.30
C LEU A 51 13.94 -2.54 -9.53
N ALA A 52 13.11 -3.23 -8.74
CA ALA A 52 12.86 -4.65 -8.89
C ALA A 52 12.16 -4.97 -10.22
N LEU A 53 11.16 -4.18 -10.63
CA LEU A 53 10.48 -4.35 -11.92
C LEU A 53 11.42 -4.10 -13.11
N VAL A 54 12.21 -3.03 -13.06
CA VAL A 54 13.21 -2.73 -14.09
C VAL A 54 14.26 -3.84 -14.13
N GLY A 55 14.82 -4.22 -12.98
CA GLY A 55 15.81 -5.30 -12.89
C GLY A 55 15.28 -6.63 -13.42
N ALA A 56 14.06 -7.02 -13.03
CA ALA A 56 13.40 -8.22 -13.54
C ALA A 56 13.18 -8.13 -15.07
N GLY A 57 12.77 -6.97 -15.59
CA GLY A 57 12.61 -6.75 -17.02
C GLY A 57 13.92 -6.87 -17.80
N VAL A 58 15.00 -6.28 -17.30
CA VAL A 58 16.34 -6.39 -17.91
C VAL A 58 16.83 -7.84 -17.90
N LEU A 59 16.67 -8.55 -16.79
CA LEU A 59 17.02 -9.97 -16.71
C LEU A 59 16.20 -10.83 -17.68
N TRP A 60 14.89 -10.55 -17.79
CA TRP A 60 14.00 -11.23 -18.72
C TRP A 60 14.44 -11.05 -20.18
N LEU A 61 14.78 -9.82 -20.57
CA LEU A 61 15.32 -9.50 -21.90
C LEU A 61 16.67 -10.18 -22.14
N GLY A 62 17.59 -10.11 -21.17
CA GLY A 62 18.91 -10.77 -21.26
C GLY A 62 18.79 -12.28 -21.43
N LEU A 63 17.88 -12.92 -20.70
CA LEU A 63 17.58 -14.34 -20.88
C LEU A 63 17.02 -14.61 -22.29
N GLY A 64 16.16 -13.73 -22.82
CA GLY A 64 15.64 -13.83 -24.18
C GLY A 64 16.75 -13.79 -25.25
N VAL A 65 17.69 -12.85 -25.13
CA VAL A 65 18.86 -12.76 -26.03
C VAL A 65 19.71 -14.03 -25.93
N LEU A 66 19.97 -14.52 -24.72
CA LEU A 66 20.72 -15.76 -24.50
C LEU A 66 20.01 -16.97 -25.13
N SER A 67 18.69 -17.07 -24.98
CA SER A 67 17.90 -18.13 -25.61
C SER A 67 17.98 -18.07 -27.14
N VAL A 68 17.92 -16.89 -27.75
CA VAL A 68 18.09 -16.75 -29.21
C VAL A 68 19.50 -17.19 -29.64
N ALA A 69 20.53 -16.85 -28.88
CA ALA A 69 21.89 -17.31 -29.15
C ALA A 69 22.01 -18.85 -29.10
N VAL A 70 21.33 -19.50 -28.14
CA VAL A 70 21.26 -20.97 -28.06
C VAL A 70 20.51 -21.57 -29.25
N VAL A 71 19.40 -20.95 -29.66
CA VAL A 71 18.61 -21.40 -30.83
C VAL A 71 19.43 -21.35 -32.11
N TRP A 72 20.42 -20.46 -32.21
CA TRP A 72 21.31 -20.41 -33.37
C TRP A 72 22.11 -21.71 -33.58
N TRP A 73 22.39 -22.44 -32.50
CA TRP A 73 23.08 -23.74 -32.53
C TRP A 73 22.17 -24.89 -32.99
N VAL A 74 20.85 -24.68 -33.01
CA VAL A 74 19.88 -25.65 -33.52
C VAL A 74 20.00 -25.73 -35.04
N SER A 75 19.87 -26.92 -35.60
CA SER A 75 19.87 -27.15 -37.06
C SER A 75 18.77 -26.35 -37.76
N GLU A 76 19.08 -25.79 -38.94
CA GLU A 76 18.22 -24.88 -39.72
C GLU A 76 16.72 -25.22 -39.75
N PRO A 77 16.28 -26.45 -40.08
CA PRO A 77 14.85 -26.75 -40.22
C PRO A 77 14.05 -26.60 -38.92
N TYR A 78 14.70 -26.70 -37.75
CA TYR A 78 14.05 -26.65 -36.44
C TYR A 78 14.22 -25.29 -35.73
N ARG A 79 15.03 -24.37 -36.27
CA ARG A 79 15.28 -23.06 -35.64
C ARG A 79 14.00 -22.25 -35.45
N TRP A 80 13.12 -22.24 -36.45
CA TRP A 80 11.87 -21.47 -36.36
C TRP A 80 10.93 -22.02 -35.29
N ILE A 81 10.84 -23.36 -35.18
CA ILE A 81 10.03 -24.02 -34.13
C ILE A 81 10.64 -23.72 -32.76
N ALA A 82 11.96 -23.81 -32.64
CA ALA A 82 12.66 -23.48 -31.40
C ALA A 82 12.43 -22.01 -30.99
N LEU A 83 12.51 -21.06 -31.93
CA LEU A 83 12.18 -19.65 -31.68
C LEU A 83 10.73 -19.47 -31.23
N LEU A 84 9.77 -20.18 -31.86
CA LEU A 84 8.36 -20.09 -31.49
C LEU A 84 8.10 -20.62 -30.08
N ILE A 85 8.69 -21.76 -29.72
CA ILE A 85 8.58 -22.34 -28.37
C ILE A 85 9.17 -21.39 -27.33
N VAL A 86 10.38 -20.89 -27.59
CA VAL A 86 11.05 -19.91 -26.74
C VAL A 86 10.15 -18.69 -26.57
N ALA A 87 9.70 -18.07 -27.66
CA ALA A 87 8.81 -16.90 -27.62
C ALA A 87 7.54 -17.16 -26.80
N LEU A 88 6.91 -18.33 -26.94
CA LEU A 88 5.72 -18.71 -26.18
C LEU A 88 6.01 -18.80 -24.68
N ILE A 89 7.15 -19.36 -24.28
CA ILE A 89 7.57 -19.43 -22.87
C ILE A 89 7.76 -18.02 -22.30
N TYR A 90 8.42 -17.13 -23.03
CA TYR A 90 8.62 -15.74 -22.58
C TYR A 90 7.30 -14.96 -22.50
N LEU A 91 6.38 -15.18 -23.46
CA LEU A 91 5.06 -14.56 -23.43
C LEU A 91 4.21 -15.06 -22.27
N LEU A 92 4.22 -16.38 -22.00
CA LEU A 92 3.49 -16.95 -20.87
C LEU A 92 4.06 -16.45 -19.54
N GLY A 93 5.38 -16.47 -19.37
CA GLY A 93 6.01 -15.99 -18.15
C GLY A 93 5.74 -14.51 -17.90
N GLY A 94 5.83 -13.67 -18.94
CA GLY A 94 5.46 -12.26 -18.88
C GLY A 94 3.99 -12.07 -18.52
N ALA A 95 3.08 -12.78 -19.19
CA ALA A 95 1.64 -12.71 -18.92
C ALA A 95 1.29 -13.13 -17.50
N LEU A 96 1.91 -14.18 -16.95
CA LEU A 96 1.73 -14.62 -15.57
C LEU A 96 2.22 -13.57 -14.57
N CYS A 97 3.39 -12.96 -14.81
CA CYS A 97 3.88 -11.85 -13.99
C CYS A 97 2.94 -10.65 -14.03
N LEU A 98 2.50 -10.22 -15.21
CA LEU A 98 1.53 -9.11 -15.36
C LEU A 98 0.21 -9.46 -14.68
N TRP A 99 -0.28 -10.68 -14.81
CA TRP A 99 -1.51 -11.11 -14.18
C TRP A 99 -1.39 -11.14 -12.65
N GLY A 100 -0.24 -11.60 -12.14
CA GLY A 100 0.09 -11.55 -10.72
C GLY A 100 0.06 -10.11 -10.20
N ALA A 101 0.78 -9.20 -10.86
CA ALA A 101 0.81 -7.78 -10.52
C ALA A 101 -0.58 -7.12 -10.63
N TRP A 102 -1.35 -7.45 -11.67
CA TRP A 102 -2.71 -6.96 -11.83
C TRP A 102 -3.63 -7.44 -10.69
N ARG A 103 -3.50 -8.71 -10.30
CA ARG A 103 -4.26 -9.27 -9.17
C ARG A 103 -3.86 -8.64 -7.85
N THR A 104 -2.58 -8.34 -7.62
CA THR A 104 -2.15 -7.66 -6.38
C THR A 104 -2.67 -6.23 -6.33
N ILE A 105 -2.65 -5.50 -7.46
CA ILE A 105 -3.22 -4.15 -7.54
C ILE A 105 -4.74 -4.17 -7.31
N LEU A 106 -5.48 -5.08 -7.97
CA LEU A 106 -6.93 -5.17 -7.82
C LEU A 106 -7.38 -5.65 -6.43
N ARG A 107 -6.57 -6.46 -5.75
CA ARG A 107 -6.87 -7.01 -4.41
C ARG A 107 -6.24 -6.20 -3.29
N ALA A 108 -5.45 -5.17 -3.61
CA ALA A 108 -4.89 -4.29 -2.60
C ALA A 108 -6.06 -3.62 -1.84
N PRO A 109 -6.20 -3.86 -0.53
CA PRO A 109 -7.12 -3.09 0.29
C PRO A 109 -6.77 -1.62 0.12
N GLN A 110 -7.76 -0.75 -0.10
CA GLN A 110 -7.50 0.68 -0.13
C GLN A 110 -6.83 1.06 1.20
N PRO A 111 -5.57 1.51 1.20
CA PRO A 111 -4.76 1.60 2.42
C PRO A 111 -5.31 2.62 3.43
N PHE A 112 -6.25 3.46 3.01
CA PHE A 112 -6.93 4.47 3.82
C PHE A 112 -8.43 4.23 3.97
N ALA A 113 -8.98 3.08 3.56
CA ALA A 113 -10.41 2.83 3.69
C ALA A 113 -10.87 2.89 5.16
N ALA A 114 -10.08 2.30 6.08
CA ALA A 114 -10.38 2.36 7.51
C ALA A 114 -10.30 3.81 8.04
N THR A 115 -9.30 4.57 7.61
CA THR A 115 -9.11 5.98 7.99
C THR A 115 -10.21 6.88 7.42
N LEU A 116 -10.62 6.68 6.16
CA LEU A 116 -11.72 7.41 5.53
C LEU A 116 -13.07 7.08 6.15
N GLU A 117 -13.29 5.83 6.53
CA GLU A 117 -14.48 5.38 7.25
C GLU A 117 -14.57 6.03 8.65
N GLN A 118 -13.42 6.14 9.34
CA GLN A 118 -13.32 6.83 10.63
C GLN A 118 -13.48 8.35 10.48
N LEU A 119 -12.88 8.99 9.47
CA LEU A 119 -13.11 10.41 9.18
C LEU A 119 -14.56 10.71 8.80
N ARG A 120 -15.24 9.79 8.10
CA ARG A 120 -16.66 9.93 7.77
C ARG A 120 -17.53 9.91 9.03
N LYS A 121 -17.27 8.97 9.94
CA LYS A 121 -17.98 8.89 11.24
C LYS A 121 -17.74 10.12 12.12
N ASP A 122 -16.50 10.61 12.20
CA ASP A 122 -16.19 11.82 12.96
C ASP A 122 -16.90 13.04 12.36
N ARG A 123 -17.04 13.11 11.03
CA ARG A 123 -17.77 14.20 10.36
C ARG A 123 -19.27 14.16 10.63
N GLU A 124 -19.87 12.96 10.69
CA GLU A 124 -21.29 12.77 11.02
C GLU A 124 -21.60 13.09 12.48
N GLN A 125 -20.63 12.96 13.39
CA GLN A 125 -20.80 13.38 14.79
C GLN A 125 -20.54 14.87 15.04
N LEU A 126 -19.81 15.53 14.14
CA LEU A 126 -19.46 16.96 14.24
C LEU A 126 -20.43 17.90 13.51
N LEU A 127 -21.24 17.39 12.57
CA LEU A 127 -22.35 18.14 11.98
C LEU A 127 -23.65 17.74 12.73
N PRO A 128 -24.23 18.63 13.56
CA PRO A 128 -25.44 18.36 14.34
C PRO A 128 -26.69 18.19 13.46
#